data_AF-A0A918GX53-F1
#
_entry.id   AF-A0A918GX53-F1
#
_cell.length_a   1.000
_cell.length_b   1.000
_cell.length_c   1.000
_cell.angle_alpha   90.00
_cell.angle_beta   90.00
_cell.angle_gamma   90.00
#
_symmetry.space_group_name_H-M   'P 1'
#
loop_
_entity.id
_entity.type
_entity.pdbx_description
1 polymer ?
#
loop_
_entity_poly.entity_id
_entity_poly.type
_entity_poly.pdbx_seq_one_letter_code
_entity_poly.pdbx_strand_id
1 'polypeptide(L)'
;MDNYHVVIGEPTGYRELQPAPTLQVDPVSGAISQETQPTEVRFRDATGRIRPVAPFLEVWARFDDGDLEPLTTAGLEAVGVTPTDLRWRVVVANLKAARRTGDTEDGIHADTGPFSDHAEHPLTGRAANFKAGKSVSLGTVRFIRPTAEFPEIRMRFVPARGAVFGVRAGDPQISDDVYDPAAGGWDDHFDGDPAAPLVTFPAQTYEGTLDQQGQRYISKGYVDDACDGIVSVELPVGGQVLGAAARICSGVPDFAPDSFHVRTLQDDLVQALLGPTVAGALDRDEVEDTLRRALETVRLMNTMAMNADQGIGGVTTNATNQARHETAEYERAFEPVFGQGEAPYHQALAIHEQLMTSWQKGVLPIPRDLIRSYDEAGDFSTMARQKLPALMRGSDTLELALTRRQIELLRRAAVETQATTEPERMMLRLVEFFRAMAPLHEHIPTTSGPLSDLFVHPLELLEHLRTGNAQGPLAEGEAGQRLVTPGDADASAFVRLLRREDHPMHGPFSRTVPDTDKTGLEIVEAWIAAMPPDGDE
;
A
#
# COMPACT_ATOMS: atom_id res chain seq x y z
N MET A 1 -3.44 3.63 23.56
CA MET A 1 -2.07 3.12 23.33
C MET A 1 -1.12 4.28 23.52
N ASP A 2 0.15 4.03 23.88
CA ASP A 2 1.16 5.09 23.85
C ASP A 2 1.47 5.48 22.40
N ASN A 3 1.77 6.75 22.17
CA ASN A 3 2.26 7.22 20.88
C ASN A 3 3.73 6.81 20.70
N TYR A 4 4.15 6.60 19.46
CA TYR A 4 5.51 6.24 19.13
C TYR A 4 5.91 6.71 17.73
N HIS A 5 7.21 6.92 17.55
CA HIS A 5 7.82 7.04 16.24
C HIS A 5 8.38 5.68 15.82
N VAL A 6 8.34 5.42 14.53
CA VAL A 6 8.95 4.25 13.93
C VAL A 6 10.22 4.73 13.23
N VAL A 7 11.38 4.26 13.69
CA VAL A 7 12.68 4.68 13.12
C VAL A 7 13.46 3.48 12.59
N ILE A 8 14.40 3.75 11.71
CA ILE A 8 15.29 2.74 11.14
C ILE A 8 16.66 2.91 11.81
N GLY A 9 17.03 1.95 12.67
CA GLY A 9 18.35 1.91 13.29
C GLY A 9 19.42 1.29 12.38
N GLU A 10 19.09 0.15 11.76
CA GLU A 10 19.97 -0.56 10.84
C GLU A 10 19.29 -0.78 9.48
N PRO A 11 20.00 -0.70 8.35
CA PRO A 11 19.41 -0.85 7.03
C PRO A 11 18.66 -2.16 6.82
N THR A 12 19.15 -3.26 7.38
CA THR A 12 18.48 -4.56 7.35
C THR A 12 17.91 -4.92 8.72
N GLY A 13 17.84 -4.02 9.70
CA GLY A 13 17.25 -4.31 11.02
C GLY A 13 15.72 -4.34 11.02
N TYR A 14 15.14 -4.61 12.18
CA TYR A 14 13.73 -4.28 12.46
C TYR A 14 13.58 -2.77 12.65
N ARG A 15 12.37 -2.25 12.48
CA ARG A 15 12.11 -0.86 12.85
C ARG A 15 12.06 -0.73 14.36
N GLU A 16 12.64 0.33 14.89
CA GLU A 16 12.60 0.61 16.32
C GLU A 16 11.40 1.49 16.66
N LEU A 17 10.64 1.08 17.68
CA LEU A 17 9.50 1.84 18.19
C LEU A 17 9.97 2.75 19.32
N GLN A 18 10.16 4.03 19.00
CA GLN A 18 10.63 5.03 19.96
C GLN A 18 9.43 5.72 20.62
N PRO A 19 9.36 5.81 21.96
CA PRO A 19 8.29 6.53 22.64
C PRO A 19 8.16 7.97 22.15
N ALA A 20 6.94 8.41 21.88
CA ALA A 20 6.63 9.76 21.42
C ALA A 20 5.65 10.45 22.38
N PRO A 21 5.54 11.79 22.33
CA PRO A 21 4.55 12.52 23.11
C PRO A 21 3.14 11.97 22.93
N THR A 22 2.48 11.70 24.04
CA THR A 22 1.15 11.11 24.13
C THR A 22 0.23 12.06 24.88
N LEU A 23 -0.87 12.46 24.24
CA LEU A 23 -1.86 13.37 24.82
C LEU A 23 -2.85 12.60 25.71
N GLN A 24 -2.97 13.06 26.95
CA GLN A 24 -3.96 12.55 27.91
C GLN A 24 -5.18 13.47 27.93
N VAL A 25 -6.36 12.88 27.77
CA VAL A 25 -7.63 13.61 27.81
C VAL A 25 -8.25 13.43 29.19
N ASP A 26 -8.57 14.54 29.84
CA ASP A 26 -9.30 14.52 31.09
C ASP A 26 -10.74 14.04 30.84
N PRO A 27 -11.19 12.96 31.51
CA PRO A 27 -12.47 12.33 31.19
C PRO A 27 -13.66 13.22 31.53
N VAL A 28 -13.52 14.18 32.47
CA VAL A 28 -14.61 15.03 32.97
C VAL A 28 -14.78 16.30 32.12
N SER A 29 -13.69 17.00 31.86
CA SER A 29 -13.68 18.27 31.12
C SER A 29 -13.65 18.08 29.60
N GLY A 30 -13.07 16.97 29.12
CA GLY A 30 -12.84 16.73 27.70
C GLY A 30 -11.68 17.53 27.12
N ALA A 31 -10.92 18.25 27.94
CA ALA A 31 -9.68 18.91 27.52
C ALA A 31 -8.50 17.94 27.56
N ILE A 32 -7.45 18.25 26.81
CA ILE A 32 -6.14 17.64 27.05
C ILE A 32 -5.63 18.15 28.40
N SER A 33 -5.34 17.24 29.34
CA SER A 33 -4.83 17.58 30.67
C SER A 33 -3.31 17.61 30.74
N GLN A 34 -2.65 16.81 29.90
CA GLN A 34 -1.21 16.70 29.88
C GLN A 34 -0.71 16.06 28.57
N GLU A 35 0.48 16.45 28.16
CA GLU A 35 1.31 15.72 27.22
C GLU A 35 2.41 14.97 27.98
N THR A 36 2.49 13.65 27.78
CA THR A 36 3.49 12.80 28.44
C THR A 36 4.22 11.95 27.40
N GLN A 37 5.54 11.88 27.50
CA GLN A 37 6.34 10.92 26.74
C GLN A 37 6.71 9.74 27.66
N PRO A 38 6.24 8.51 27.37
CA PRO A 38 6.58 7.37 28.20
C PRO A 38 8.04 6.96 28.01
N THR A 39 8.60 6.22 28.97
CA THR A 39 9.98 5.70 28.87
C THR A 39 10.11 4.52 27.91
N GLU A 40 9.00 3.82 27.65
CA GLU A 40 8.91 2.69 26.73
C GLU A 40 7.48 2.60 26.17
N VAL A 41 7.32 2.02 24.98
CA VAL A 41 6.01 1.85 24.33
C VAL A 41 5.30 0.61 24.90
N ARG A 42 4.10 0.78 25.45
CA ARG A 42 3.31 -0.34 25.99
C ARG A 42 2.01 -0.56 25.22
N PHE A 43 1.91 -1.72 24.56
CA PHE A 43 0.71 -2.16 23.83
C PHE A 43 -0.36 -2.78 24.71
N ARG A 44 0.01 -3.28 25.90
CA ARG A 44 -0.93 -3.89 26.84
C ARG A 44 -1.06 -3.08 28.11
N ASP A 45 -2.24 -3.12 28.70
CA ASP A 45 -2.50 -2.55 30.03
C ASP A 45 -1.99 -3.48 31.15
N ALA A 46 -2.11 -3.02 32.40
CA ALA A 46 -1.68 -3.77 33.58
C ALA A 46 -2.41 -5.11 33.78
N THR A 47 -3.55 -5.33 33.11
CA THR A 47 -4.32 -6.58 33.13
C THR A 47 -4.01 -7.49 31.95
N GLY A 48 -3.08 -7.09 31.08
CA GLY A 48 -2.67 -7.83 29.89
C GLY A 48 -3.56 -7.62 28.66
N ARG A 49 -4.55 -6.73 28.73
CA ARG A 49 -5.43 -6.41 27.58
C ARG A 49 -4.72 -5.46 26.62
N ILE A 50 -5.02 -5.61 25.33
CA ILE A 50 -4.49 -4.72 24.29
C ILE A 50 -5.11 -3.34 24.48
N ARG A 51 -4.27 -2.30 24.49
CA ARG A 51 -4.70 -0.90 24.57
C ARG A 51 -5.17 -0.46 23.18
N PRO A 52 -6.37 0.11 23.04
CA PRO A 52 -6.84 0.58 21.74
C PRO A 52 -5.98 1.75 21.25
N VAL A 53 -5.83 1.83 19.92
CA VAL A 53 -5.38 3.05 19.24
C VAL A 53 -6.57 4.00 19.17
N ALA A 54 -6.46 5.17 19.80
CA ALA A 54 -7.54 6.15 19.88
C ALA A 54 -7.08 7.45 19.20
N PRO A 55 -7.26 7.58 17.87
CA PRO A 55 -6.70 8.69 17.11
C PRO A 55 -7.38 10.02 17.44
N PHE A 56 -6.62 11.10 17.27
CA PHE A 56 -7.16 12.45 17.13
C PHE A 56 -7.34 12.75 15.64
N LEU A 57 -8.47 13.35 15.29
CA LEU A 57 -8.71 13.96 13.99
C LEU A 57 -8.61 15.47 14.18
N GLU A 58 -7.75 16.12 13.40
CA GLU A 58 -7.51 17.55 13.47
C GLU A 58 -8.19 18.25 12.29
N VAL A 59 -8.85 19.38 12.56
CA VAL A 59 -9.42 20.22 11.50
C VAL A 59 -8.32 21.12 10.97
N TRP A 60 -8.12 21.10 9.65
CA TRP A 60 -7.20 21.98 8.96
C TRP A 60 -7.99 23.03 8.19
N ALA A 61 -7.49 24.26 8.19
CA ALA A 61 -8.07 25.39 7.49
C ALA A 61 -7.03 26.02 6.57
N ARG A 62 -7.53 26.64 5.50
CA ARG A 62 -6.73 27.51 4.64
C ARG A 62 -7.29 28.92 4.77
N PHE A 63 -6.45 29.83 5.23
CA PHE A 63 -6.78 31.26 5.28
C PHE A 63 -6.26 31.91 3.99
N ASP A 64 -7.14 32.67 3.32
CA ASP A 64 -6.88 33.26 2.01
C ASP A 64 -6.34 32.23 0.99
N ASP A 65 -5.29 32.57 0.24
CA ASP A 65 -4.61 31.70 -0.74
C ASP A 65 -3.39 30.97 -0.13
N GLY A 66 -3.32 30.83 1.20
CA GLY A 66 -2.21 30.21 1.92
C GLY A 66 -2.17 28.68 1.86
N ASP A 67 -1.25 28.09 2.62
CA ASP A 67 -1.20 26.64 2.84
C ASP A 67 -2.29 26.20 3.83
N LEU A 68 -2.55 24.89 3.88
CA LEU A 68 -3.37 24.30 4.94
C LEU A 68 -2.58 24.36 6.26
N GLU A 69 -3.22 24.85 7.32
CA GLU A 69 -2.70 24.85 8.69
C GLU A 69 -3.76 24.33 9.69
N PRO A 70 -3.35 23.81 10.87
CA PRO A 70 -4.31 23.41 11.90
C PRO A 70 -5.22 24.57 12.32
N LEU A 71 -6.53 24.34 12.32
CA LEU A 71 -7.50 25.32 12.80
C LEU A 71 -7.37 25.44 14.32
N THR A 72 -7.13 26.67 14.78
CA THR A 72 -6.99 26.99 16.21
C THR A 72 -8.12 27.90 16.70
N THR A 73 -8.25 28.07 18.01
CA THR A 73 -9.14 29.08 18.62
C THR A 73 -8.88 30.49 18.11
N ALA A 74 -7.61 30.89 17.94
CA ALA A 74 -7.24 32.18 17.37
C ALA A 74 -7.67 32.32 15.90
N GLY A 75 -7.54 31.24 15.11
CA GLY A 75 -8.01 31.22 13.72
C GLY A 75 -9.53 31.36 13.60
N LEU A 76 -10.30 30.75 14.52
CA LEU A 76 -11.75 30.94 14.62
C LEU A 76 -12.09 32.40 14.99
N GLU A 77 -11.42 32.96 16.00
CA GLU A 77 -11.66 34.34 16.45
C GLU A 77 -11.38 35.36 15.34
N ALA A 78 -10.34 35.14 14.53
CA ALA A 78 -9.98 36.00 13.40
C ALA A 78 -11.09 36.14 12.35
N VAL A 79 -11.95 35.12 12.21
CA VAL A 79 -13.10 35.14 11.28
C VAL A 79 -14.44 35.34 12.02
N GLY A 80 -14.39 35.73 13.29
CA GLY A 80 -15.56 36.14 14.08
C GLY A 80 -16.42 34.99 14.59
N VAL A 81 -15.84 33.79 14.75
CA VAL A 81 -16.53 32.59 15.27
C VAL A 81 -15.77 31.99 16.44
N THR A 82 -16.40 31.04 17.12
CA THR A 82 -15.88 30.39 18.34
C THR A 82 -15.97 28.87 18.22
N PRO A 83 -15.30 28.10 19.10
CA PRO A 83 -15.46 26.64 19.12
C PRO A 83 -16.91 26.17 19.28
N THR A 84 -17.78 26.99 19.88
CA THR A 84 -19.20 26.65 20.08
C THR A 84 -20.03 26.74 18.81
N ASP A 85 -19.49 27.33 17.74
CA ASP A 85 -20.15 27.42 16.43
C ASP A 85 -19.94 26.17 15.57
N LEU A 86 -18.96 25.32 15.92
CA LEU A 86 -18.70 24.05 15.24
C LEU A 86 -19.84 23.06 15.48
N ARG A 87 -20.23 22.32 14.44
CA ARG A 87 -21.22 21.24 14.51
C ARG A 87 -20.57 19.96 14.01
N TRP A 88 -20.32 19.04 14.92
CA TRP A 88 -19.79 17.71 14.62
C TRP A 88 -20.93 16.72 14.41
N ARG A 89 -20.72 15.74 13.54
CA ARG A 89 -21.57 14.55 13.44
C ARG A 89 -20.69 13.37 13.05
N VAL A 90 -20.95 12.24 13.69
CA VAL A 90 -20.28 10.97 13.41
C VAL A 90 -21.32 9.91 13.12
N VAL A 91 -21.15 9.26 11.96
CA VAL A 91 -21.98 8.15 11.49
C VAL A 91 -21.06 6.98 11.19
N VAL A 92 -21.26 5.86 11.89
CA VAL A 92 -20.49 4.62 11.69
C VAL A 92 -21.43 3.43 11.48
N ALA A 93 -20.92 2.38 10.86
CA ALA A 93 -21.64 1.13 10.70
C ALA A 93 -20.73 -0.11 10.75
N ASN A 94 -21.33 -1.25 11.08
CA ASN A 94 -20.80 -2.58 10.79
C ASN A 94 -21.76 -3.26 9.81
N LEU A 95 -21.27 -3.51 8.59
CA LEU A 95 -22.09 -4.03 7.49
C LEU A 95 -21.72 -5.46 7.09
N LYS A 96 -20.94 -6.18 7.91
CA LYS A 96 -20.43 -7.52 7.56
C LYS A 96 -21.56 -8.53 7.34
N ALA A 97 -22.49 -8.62 8.30
CA ALA A 97 -23.63 -9.52 8.20
C ALA A 97 -24.54 -9.12 7.02
N ALA A 98 -24.95 -7.85 6.94
CA ALA A 98 -25.77 -7.34 5.84
C ALA A 98 -25.17 -7.59 4.44
N ARG A 99 -23.84 -7.45 4.29
CA ARG A 99 -23.16 -7.72 3.01
C ARG A 99 -23.20 -9.21 2.62
N ARG A 100 -23.29 -10.11 3.60
CA ARG A 100 -23.32 -11.57 3.42
C ARG A 100 -24.73 -12.07 3.17
N THR A 101 -25.70 -11.64 3.97
CA THR A 101 -27.09 -12.06 3.85
C THR A 101 -27.81 -11.35 2.70
N GLY A 102 -27.37 -10.14 2.36
CA GLY A 102 -28.11 -9.25 1.46
C GLY A 102 -29.27 -8.52 2.13
N ASP A 103 -29.50 -8.79 3.42
CA ASP A 103 -30.51 -8.10 4.22
C ASP A 103 -29.91 -6.84 4.86
N THR A 104 -30.45 -5.68 4.49
CA THR A 104 -30.00 -4.40 5.06
C THR A 104 -30.34 -4.26 6.54
N GLU A 105 -31.32 -5.01 7.05
CA GLU A 105 -31.75 -4.98 8.44
C GLU A 105 -30.75 -5.68 9.40
N ASP A 106 -29.78 -6.42 8.84
CA ASP A 106 -28.59 -6.92 9.55
C ASP A 106 -27.49 -5.85 9.70
N GLY A 107 -27.67 -4.67 9.09
CA GLY A 107 -26.73 -3.56 9.21
C GLY A 107 -26.77 -2.97 10.61
N ILE A 108 -25.61 -2.87 11.26
CA ILE A 108 -25.49 -2.27 12.58
C ILE A 108 -25.04 -0.82 12.41
N HIS A 109 -25.90 0.14 12.74
CA HIS A 109 -25.66 1.57 12.52
C HIS A 109 -25.62 2.36 13.82
N ALA A 110 -24.74 3.36 13.89
CA ALA A 110 -24.73 4.37 14.94
C ALA A 110 -24.58 5.77 14.33
N ASP A 111 -25.37 6.72 14.86
CA ASP A 111 -25.32 8.13 14.50
C ASP A 111 -25.43 8.95 15.79
N THR A 112 -24.48 9.86 15.98
CA THR A 112 -24.45 10.78 17.13
C THR A 112 -25.48 11.91 17.01
N GLY A 113 -25.98 12.16 15.80
CA GLY A 113 -26.62 13.43 15.48
C GLY A 113 -25.62 14.59 15.54
N PRO A 114 -26.06 15.84 15.31
CA PRO A 114 -25.22 17.01 15.45
C PRO A 114 -24.91 17.30 16.92
N PHE A 115 -23.65 17.53 17.27
CA PHE A 115 -23.20 17.94 18.60
C PHE A 115 -22.06 18.97 18.56
N SER A 116 -21.89 19.68 19.68
CA SER A 116 -20.89 20.77 19.82
C SER A 116 -20.28 20.86 21.21
N ASP A 117 -20.80 20.08 22.16
CA ASP A 117 -20.24 19.98 23.49
C ASP A 117 -18.98 19.10 23.50
N HIS A 118 -18.32 19.06 24.65
CA HIS A 118 -17.09 18.31 24.88
C HIS A 118 -17.30 17.02 25.67
N ALA A 119 -18.56 16.60 25.83
CA ALA A 119 -18.88 15.33 26.46
C ALA A 119 -18.51 14.17 25.53
N GLU A 120 -18.45 12.98 26.12
CA GLU A 120 -18.32 11.76 25.35
C GLU A 120 -19.66 11.34 24.74
N HIS A 121 -19.66 11.09 23.44
CA HIS A 121 -20.83 10.63 22.70
C HIS A 121 -20.66 9.16 22.33
N PRO A 122 -21.51 8.24 22.85
CA PRO A 122 -21.41 6.83 22.56
C PRO A 122 -21.92 6.50 21.15
N LEU A 123 -21.15 5.72 20.39
CA LEU A 123 -21.58 5.17 19.11
C LEU A 123 -22.40 3.90 19.36
N THR A 124 -23.69 4.10 19.66
CA THR A 124 -24.61 2.99 19.99
C THR A 124 -25.11 2.30 18.73
N GLY A 125 -24.49 1.19 18.36
CA GLY A 125 -24.84 0.38 17.19
C GLY A 125 -26.16 -0.36 17.36
N ARG A 126 -27.10 -0.12 16.45
CA ARG A 126 -28.42 -0.76 16.41
C ARG A 126 -28.67 -1.37 15.04
N ALA A 127 -29.36 -2.50 15.03
CA ALA A 127 -29.87 -3.17 13.84
C ALA A 127 -31.34 -3.52 14.07
N ALA A 128 -32.13 -3.62 13.00
CA ALA A 128 -33.54 -4.01 13.14
C ALA A 128 -33.69 -5.50 13.50
N ASN A 129 -32.74 -6.33 13.08
CA ASN A 129 -32.68 -7.76 13.44
C ASN A 129 -32.07 -8.03 14.83
N PHE A 130 -31.91 -7.00 15.67
CA PHE A 130 -31.54 -7.17 17.07
C PHE A 130 -32.76 -7.36 17.96
N LYS A 131 -32.59 -8.09 19.06
CA LYS A 131 -33.62 -8.21 20.10
C LYS A 131 -33.98 -6.84 20.66
N ALA A 132 -35.24 -6.71 21.06
CA ALA A 132 -35.77 -5.45 21.57
C ALA A 132 -34.89 -4.82 22.67
N GLY A 133 -34.49 -3.56 22.45
CA GLY A 133 -33.70 -2.78 23.40
C GLY A 133 -32.20 -3.11 23.43
N LYS A 134 -31.72 -4.09 22.66
CA LYS A 134 -30.30 -4.44 22.57
C LYS A 134 -29.54 -3.52 21.60
N SER A 135 -28.22 -3.48 21.79
CA SER A 135 -27.29 -2.71 20.96
C SER A 135 -25.87 -3.21 21.18
N VAL A 136 -24.97 -2.87 20.26
CA VAL A 136 -23.52 -3.05 20.43
C VAL A 136 -22.85 -1.69 20.57
N SER A 137 -21.76 -1.60 21.32
CA SER A 137 -20.96 -0.37 21.35
C SER A 137 -19.99 -0.40 20.18
N LEU A 138 -20.02 0.62 19.31
CA LEU A 138 -19.05 0.81 18.22
C LEU A 138 -17.93 1.80 18.60
N GLY A 139 -17.80 2.10 19.90
CA GLY A 139 -16.82 3.04 20.44
C GLY A 139 -17.45 4.34 20.92
N THR A 140 -16.63 5.36 21.09
CA THR A 140 -17.05 6.70 21.52
C THR A 140 -16.31 7.78 20.76
N VAL A 141 -16.93 8.96 20.65
CA VAL A 141 -16.31 10.15 20.09
C VAL A 141 -16.43 11.33 21.02
N ARG A 142 -15.49 12.27 20.91
CA ARG A 142 -15.45 13.47 21.75
C ARG A 142 -14.86 14.63 20.97
N PHE A 143 -15.55 15.76 20.91
CA PHE A 143 -14.95 17.02 20.51
C PHE A 143 -14.06 17.53 21.66
N ILE A 144 -12.75 17.56 21.43
CA ILE A 144 -11.79 17.90 22.48
C ILE A 144 -11.89 19.39 22.78
N ARG A 145 -12.01 19.72 24.08
CA ARG A 145 -12.08 21.12 24.51
C ARG A 145 -10.73 21.78 24.25
N PRO A 146 -10.64 22.80 23.37
CA PRO A 146 -9.39 23.50 23.16
C PRO A 146 -9.02 24.32 24.40
N THR A 147 -7.74 24.47 24.65
CA THR A 147 -7.18 25.27 25.75
C THR A 147 -6.13 26.25 25.21
N ALA A 148 -5.60 27.11 26.07
CA ALA A 148 -4.49 27.99 25.66
C ALA A 148 -3.22 27.20 25.30
N GLU A 149 -3.01 26.04 25.91
CA GLU A 149 -1.86 25.17 25.66
C GLU A 149 -2.07 24.26 24.44
N PHE A 150 -3.32 23.82 24.21
CA PHE A 150 -3.73 22.99 23.08
C PHE A 150 -4.90 23.66 22.34
N PRO A 151 -4.63 24.69 21.53
CA PRO A 151 -5.68 25.52 20.93
C PRO A 151 -6.32 24.89 19.69
N GLU A 152 -5.80 23.75 19.20
CA GLU A 152 -6.25 23.13 17.96
C GLU A 152 -7.64 22.49 18.09
N ILE A 153 -8.40 22.57 17.00
CA ILE A 153 -9.72 21.97 16.89
C ILE A 153 -9.58 20.50 16.54
N ARG A 154 -9.78 19.63 17.55
CA ARG A 154 -9.59 18.18 17.44
C ARG A 154 -10.81 17.40 17.88
N MET A 155 -11.04 16.26 17.25
CA MET A 155 -11.96 15.23 17.73
C MET A 155 -11.17 13.99 18.10
N ARG A 156 -11.59 13.26 19.14
CA ARG A 156 -11.04 11.94 19.47
C ARG A 156 -12.05 10.85 19.17
N PHE A 157 -11.58 9.79 18.52
CA PHE A 157 -12.31 8.53 18.39
C PHE A 157 -11.65 7.48 19.29
N VAL A 158 -12.46 6.79 20.10
CA VAL A 158 -12.02 5.63 20.88
C VAL A 158 -12.78 4.42 20.35
N PRO A 159 -12.11 3.44 19.72
CA PRO A 159 -12.79 2.28 19.19
C PRO A 159 -13.40 1.42 20.30
N ALA A 160 -14.30 0.52 19.92
CA ALA A 160 -14.86 -0.47 20.81
C ALA A 160 -13.79 -1.46 21.31
N ARG A 161 -14.19 -2.37 22.21
CA ARG A 161 -13.25 -3.20 22.97
C ARG A 161 -12.80 -4.48 22.25
N GLY A 162 -13.33 -4.78 21.06
CA GLY A 162 -13.08 -6.04 20.36
C GLY A 162 -13.94 -7.19 20.88
N ALA A 163 -15.21 -6.92 21.22
CA ALA A 163 -16.16 -7.91 21.71
C ALA A 163 -16.95 -8.58 20.58
N VAL A 164 -17.32 -9.84 20.83
CA VAL A 164 -18.23 -10.63 19.99
C VAL A 164 -19.62 -10.66 20.62
N PHE A 165 -20.66 -10.63 19.81
CA PHE A 165 -22.07 -10.69 20.20
C PHE A 165 -22.78 -11.76 19.39
N GLY A 166 -23.89 -12.30 19.87
CA GLY A 166 -24.57 -13.37 19.16
C GLY A 166 -26.01 -13.60 19.58
N VAL A 167 -26.48 -14.83 19.38
CA VAL A 167 -27.90 -15.19 19.47
C VAL A 167 -28.33 -15.64 20.88
N ARG A 168 -27.49 -16.40 21.59
CA ARG A 168 -27.90 -17.15 22.78
C ARG A 168 -27.28 -16.61 24.06
N ALA A 169 -28.13 -16.24 25.02
CA ALA A 169 -27.68 -15.91 26.37
C ALA A 169 -26.90 -17.07 26.99
N GLY A 170 -25.79 -16.75 27.67
CA GLY A 170 -24.93 -17.72 28.34
C GLY A 170 -23.89 -18.41 27.46
N ASP A 171 -23.81 -18.07 26.17
CA ASP A 171 -22.69 -18.48 25.32
C ASP A 171 -21.38 -17.85 25.83
N PRO A 172 -20.35 -18.65 26.19
CA PRO A 172 -19.11 -18.12 26.76
C PRO A 172 -18.26 -17.33 25.76
N GLN A 173 -18.56 -17.38 24.46
CA GLN A 173 -17.82 -16.66 23.41
C GLN A 173 -18.35 -15.23 23.20
N ILE A 174 -19.55 -14.92 23.69
CA ILE A 174 -20.20 -13.63 23.43
C ILE A 174 -20.24 -12.75 24.67
N SER A 175 -20.20 -11.44 24.45
CA SER A 175 -20.38 -10.42 25.47
C SER A 175 -21.85 -10.16 25.80
N ASP A 176 -22.73 -10.29 24.81
CA ASP A 176 -24.18 -10.17 24.97
C ASP A 176 -24.93 -10.87 23.82
N ASP A 177 -26.19 -11.23 24.07
CA ASP A 177 -27.06 -11.96 23.16
C ASP A 177 -27.95 -11.01 22.33
N VAL A 178 -27.34 -10.22 21.44
CA VAL A 178 -28.04 -9.14 20.74
C VAL A 178 -28.91 -9.56 19.56
N TYR A 179 -28.54 -10.62 18.82
CA TYR A 179 -29.19 -10.96 17.55
C TYR A 179 -30.52 -11.70 17.76
N ASP A 180 -31.55 -11.33 17.01
CA ASP A 180 -32.88 -11.96 17.05
C ASP A 180 -33.06 -12.89 15.83
N PRO A 181 -33.00 -14.22 16.03
CA PRO A 181 -33.12 -15.20 14.95
C PRO A 181 -34.56 -15.30 14.42
N ALA A 182 -35.54 -14.69 15.10
CA ALA A 182 -36.90 -14.57 14.59
C ALA A 182 -37.09 -13.37 13.66
N ALA A 183 -36.14 -12.42 13.66
CA ALA A 183 -36.20 -11.20 12.85
C ALA A 183 -35.33 -11.31 11.59
N GLY A 184 -34.13 -11.87 11.70
CA GLY A 184 -33.18 -12.03 10.59
C GLY A 184 -32.65 -13.46 10.43
N GLY A 185 -31.88 -13.68 9.37
CA GLY A 185 -31.36 -15.01 8.98
C GLY A 185 -29.86 -15.22 9.18
N TRP A 186 -29.14 -14.31 9.85
CA TRP A 186 -27.68 -14.39 9.98
C TRP A 186 -27.20 -15.64 10.72
N ASP A 187 -28.01 -16.22 11.61
CA ASP A 187 -27.68 -17.45 12.34
C ASP A 187 -28.07 -18.76 11.63
N ASP A 188 -28.62 -18.65 10.41
CA ASP A 188 -28.83 -19.77 9.49
C ASP A 188 -28.17 -19.50 8.11
N HIS A 189 -27.37 -18.43 8.00
CA HIS A 189 -26.75 -18.02 6.74
C HIS A 189 -25.73 -19.03 6.22
N PHE A 190 -25.76 -19.28 4.91
CA PHE A 190 -24.76 -20.06 4.18
C PHE A 190 -24.26 -19.31 2.94
N ASP A 191 -22.94 -19.23 2.77
CA ASP A 191 -22.33 -18.75 1.52
C ASP A 191 -22.67 -19.70 0.36
N GLY A 192 -23.67 -19.33 -0.44
CA GLY A 192 -24.21 -20.14 -1.54
C GLY A 192 -25.73 -20.19 -1.57
N ASP A 193 -26.41 -19.55 -0.60
CA ASP A 193 -27.86 -19.41 -0.65
C ASP A 193 -28.31 -18.72 -1.96
N PRO A 194 -29.35 -19.22 -2.65
CA PRO A 194 -29.74 -18.71 -3.98
C PRO A 194 -30.08 -17.22 -4.04
N ALA A 195 -30.42 -16.63 -2.89
CA ALA A 195 -30.77 -15.22 -2.75
C ALA A 195 -29.65 -14.37 -2.11
N ALA A 196 -28.56 -15.00 -1.66
CA ALA A 196 -27.43 -14.28 -1.08
C ALA A 196 -26.69 -13.49 -2.18
N PRO A 197 -26.10 -12.33 -1.83
CA PRO A 197 -25.16 -11.63 -2.69
C PRO A 197 -24.02 -12.53 -3.17
N LEU A 198 -23.27 -12.04 -4.17
CA LEU A 198 -22.04 -12.70 -4.63
C LEU A 198 -21.17 -13.08 -3.43
N VAL A 199 -20.86 -14.39 -3.38
CA VAL A 199 -20.08 -15.01 -2.32
C VAL A 199 -18.76 -14.26 -2.17
N THR A 200 -18.41 -13.94 -0.92
CA THR A 200 -17.07 -13.39 -0.63
C THR A 200 -16.07 -14.54 -0.73
N PHE A 201 -14.96 -14.31 -1.43
CA PHE A 201 -13.88 -15.29 -1.54
C PHE A 201 -12.68 -14.83 -0.68
N PRO A 202 -12.11 -15.68 0.20
CA PRO A 202 -12.57 -17.03 0.51
C PRO A 202 -13.93 -17.03 1.23
N ALA A 203 -14.72 -18.08 0.99
CA ALA A 203 -16.00 -18.28 1.67
C ALA A 203 -15.80 -18.60 3.15
N GLN A 204 -16.87 -18.55 3.93
CA GLN A 204 -16.93 -19.03 5.33
C GLN A 204 -16.00 -18.27 6.29
N THR A 205 -15.70 -17.00 6.03
CA THR A 205 -14.96 -16.12 6.97
C THR A 205 -15.88 -15.56 8.07
N TYR A 206 -16.63 -16.44 8.71
CA TYR A 206 -17.47 -16.21 9.87
C TYR A 206 -17.44 -17.47 10.74
N GLU A 207 -17.74 -17.36 12.03
CA GLU A 207 -17.83 -18.54 12.88
C GLU A 207 -19.14 -19.30 12.60
N GLY A 208 -19.04 -20.60 12.36
CA GLY A 208 -20.16 -21.43 11.94
C GLY A 208 -20.07 -22.88 12.40
N THR A 209 -21.06 -23.67 12.01
CA THR A 209 -21.06 -25.13 12.15
C THR A 209 -21.53 -25.78 10.88
N LEU A 210 -21.02 -26.98 10.60
CA LEU A 210 -21.61 -27.80 9.56
C LEU A 210 -23.05 -28.17 9.95
N ASP A 211 -23.97 -28.13 8.97
CA ASP A 211 -25.32 -28.65 9.12
C ASP A 211 -25.30 -30.16 9.41
N GLN A 212 -26.45 -30.73 9.75
CA GLN A 212 -26.54 -32.14 10.16
C GLN A 212 -26.10 -33.11 9.06
N GLN A 213 -26.18 -32.69 7.80
CA GLN A 213 -25.77 -33.45 6.62
C GLN A 213 -24.29 -33.24 6.27
N GLY A 214 -23.60 -32.33 6.96
CA GLY A 214 -22.19 -31.99 6.71
C GLY A 214 -21.97 -31.27 5.39
N GLN A 215 -23.01 -30.69 4.78
CA GLN A 215 -22.97 -30.11 3.44
C GLN A 215 -22.85 -28.59 3.45
N ARG A 216 -23.39 -27.92 4.48
CA ARG A 216 -23.42 -26.45 4.56
C ARG A 216 -22.72 -25.97 5.83
N TYR A 217 -21.86 -24.98 5.70
CA TYR A 217 -21.25 -24.31 6.85
C TYR A 217 -22.09 -23.10 7.24
N ILE A 218 -22.97 -23.31 8.23
CA ILE A 218 -23.99 -22.37 8.66
C ILE A 218 -23.40 -21.43 9.72
N SER A 219 -23.62 -20.12 9.56
CA SER A 219 -23.21 -19.10 10.53
C SER A 219 -23.83 -19.34 11.91
N LYS A 220 -23.09 -19.05 13.00
CA LYS A 220 -23.65 -19.07 14.37
C LYS A 220 -24.38 -17.78 14.76
N GLY A 221 -24.48 -16.82 13.84
CA GLY A 221 -25.10 -15.52 14.09
C GLY A 221 -24.21 -14.57 14.90
N TYR A 222 -22.89 -14.76 14.88
CA TYR A 222 -21.96 -13.88 15.60
C TYR A 222 -21.69 -12.58 14.83
N VAL A 223 -21.66 -11.47 15.55
CA VAL A 223 -21.26 -10.15 15.04
C VAL A 223 -20.20 -9.55 15.97
N ASP A 224 -19.35 -8.66 15.44
CA ASP A 224 -18.31 -7.97 16.20
C ASP A 224 -18.60 -6.46 16.34
N ASP A 225 -17.78 -5.77 17.13
CA ASP A 225 -17.87 -4.32 17.38
C ASP A 225 -16.93 -3.47 16.52
N ALA A 226 -16.30 -4.05 15.50
CA ALA A 226 -15.57 -3.29 14.50
C ALA A 226 -16.53 -2.45 13.64
N CYS A 227 -16.08 -1.28 13.20
CA CYS A 227 -16.90 -0.38 12.39
C CYS A 227 -16.05 0.49 11.49
N ASP A 228 -16.68 1.06 10.46
CA ASP A 228 -16.14 2.17 9.68
C ASP A 228 -17.21 3.25 9.48
N GLY A 229 -16.79 4.48 9.19
CA GLY A 229 -17.74 5.57 9.04
C GLY A 229 -17.13 6.92 8.76
N ILE A 230 -18.01 7.93 8.75
CA ILE A 230 -17.67 9.32 8.42
C ILE A 230 -17.80 10.19 9.66
N VAL A 231 -16.76 11.00 9.86
CA VAL A 231 -16.74 12.13 10.77
C VAL A 231 -16.89 13.38 9.93
N SER A 232 -17.88 14.21 10.23
CA SER A 232 -18.08 15.50 9.55
C SER A 232 -18.11 16.64 10.56
N VAL A 233 -17.60 17.79 10.15
CA VAL A 233 -17.67 19.04 10.90
C VAL A 233 -18.17 20.15 9.99
N GLU A 234 -19.09 20.97 10.52
CA GLU A 234 -19.60 22.17 9.86
C GLU A 234 -19.25 23.40 10.68
N LEU A 235 -18.94 24.50 10.00
CA LEU A 235 -18.61 25.79 10.61
C LEU A 235 -19.33 26.93 9.84
N PRO A 236 -20.27 27.65 10.47
CA PRO A 236 -20.89 28.83 9.86
C PRO A 236 -19.96 30.04 9.93
N VAL A 237 -19.53 30.59 8.78
CA VAL A 237 -18.66 31.78 8.70
C VAL A 237 -19.19 32.72 7.62
N GLY A 238 -19.35 34.01 7.92
CA GLY A 238 -19.65 35.03 6.91
C GLY A 238 -20.94 34.78 6.10
N GLY A 239 -21.93 34.07 6.67
CA GLY A 239 -23.17 33.70 5.98
C GLY A 239 -23.07 32.44 5.10
N GLN A 240 -21.92 31.76 5.09
CA GLN A 240 -21.72 30.44 4.48
C GLN A 240 -21.55 29.38 5.55
N VAL A 241 -21.81 28.11 5.20
CA VAL A 241 -21.48 26.96 6.03
C VAL A 241 -20.35 26.21 5.34
N LEU A 242 -19.17 26.22 5.96
CA LEU A 242 -18.03 25.43 5.53
C LEU A 242 -18.15 24.03 6.13
N GLY A 243 -17.67 23.02 5.41
CA GLY A 243 -17.72 21.64 5.85
C GLY A 243 -16.45 20.88 5.53
N ALA A 244 -16.06 19.98 6.42
CA ALA A 244 -14.98 19.03 6.20
C ALA A 244 -15.40 17.64 6.69
N ALA A 245 -14.80 16.59 6.12
CA ALA A 245 -15.07 15.23 6.52
C ALA A 245 -13.82 14.36 6.47
N ALA A 246 -13.79 13.35 7.33
CA ALA A 246 -12.78 12.30 7.37
C ALA A 246 -13.46 10.93 7.51
N ARG A 247 -12.75 9.86 7.15
CA ARG A 247 -13.19 8.48 7.39
C ARG A 247 -12.43 7.89 8.57
N ILE A 248 -13.14 7.18 9.44
CA ILE A 248 -12.56 6.38 10.52
C ILE A 248 -12.88 4.91 10.28
N CYS A 249 -11.97 4.03 10.73
CA CYS A 249 -12.14 2.59 10.70
C CYS A 249 -11.54 2.01 11.98
N SER A 250 -12.24 1.07 12.60
CA SER A 250 -11.76 0.25 13.70
C SER A 250 -11.55 -1.17 13.20
N GLY A 251 -10.30 -1.60 13.16
CA GLY A 251 -9.91 -2.95 12.78
C GLY A 251 -9.35 -3.77 13.94
N VAL A 252 -8.75 -4.90 13.59
CA VAL A 252 -7.96 -5.71 14.54
C VAL A 252 -6.71 -4.95 14.98
N PRO A 253 -6.14 -5.26 16.15
CA PRO A 253 -4.85 -4.72 16.55
C PRO A 253 -3.74 -5.07 15.55
N ASP A 254 -2.82 -4.13 15.33
CA ASP A 254 -1.56 -4.42 14.66
C ASP A 254 -0.61 -5.12 15.64
N PHE A 255 -0.30 -6.39 15.37
CA PHE A 255 0.56 -7.22 16.21
C PHE A 255 2.04 -7.18 15.80
N ALA A 256 2.38 -6.50 14.70
CA ALA A 256 3.75 -6.30 14.24
C ALA A 256 3.98 -4.83 13.80
N PRO A 257 3.76 -3.84 14.69
CA PRO A 257 3.83 -2.41 14.34
C PRO A 257 5.25 -1.93 13.96
N ASP A 258 6.26 -2.78 14.14
CA ASP A 258 7.65 -2.58 13.72
C ASP A 258 7.93 -3.08 12.29
N SER A 259 6.92 -3.56 11.57
CA SER A 259 7.01 -4.02 10.18
C SER A 259 5.85 -3.49 9.36
N PHE A 260 6.14 -2.97 8.16
CA PHE A 260 5.12 -2.37 7.30
C PHE A 260 4.75 -3.29 6.15
N HIS A 261 3.47 -3.24 5.75
CA HIS A 261 2.97 -4.04 4.62
C HIS A 261 3.61 -3.56 3.31
N VAL A 262 4.13 -4.49 2.51
CA VAL A 262 4.76 -4.19 1.21
C VAL A 262 3.86 -3.48 0.20
N ARG A 263 2.55 -3.65 0.32
CA ARG A 263 1.53 -2.92 -0.42
C ARG A 263 0.43 -2.51 0.54
N THR A 264 0.14 -1.22 0.58
CA THR A 264 -0.83 -0.58 1.46
C THR A 264 -1.97 0.05 0.65
N LEU A 265 -3.06 0.41 1.34
CA LEU A 265 -4.14 1.20 0.72
C LEU A 265 -3.62 2.52 0.14
N GLN A 266 -2.62 3.14 0.77
CA GLN A 266 -2.01 4.36 0.28
C GLN A 266 -1.32 4.14 -1.06
N ASP A 267 -0.55 3.06 -1.22
CA ASP A 267 0.13 2.76 -2.50
C ASP A 267 -0.89 2.60 -3.64
N ASP A 268 -2.01 1.91 -3.37
CA ASP A 268 -3.11 1.76 -4.34
C ASP A 268 -3.81 3.09 -4.66
N LEU A 269 -4.06 3.94 -3.67
CA LEU A 269 -4.66 5.27 -3.88
C LEU A 269 -3.74 6.21 -4.64
N VAL A 270 -2.45 6.23 -4.33
CA VAL A 270 -1.44 7.04 -5.04
C VAL A 270 -1.34 6.60 -6.49
N GLN A 271 -1.31 5.29 -6.77
CA GLN A 271 -1.35 4.80 -8.14
C GLN A 271 -2.66 5.15 -8.84
N ALA A 272 -3.81 5.04 -8.17
CA ALA A 272 -5.10 5.40 -8.75
C ALA A 272 -5.16 6.89 -9.13
N LEU A 273 -4.54 7.76 -8.33
CA LEU A 273 -4.52 9.21 -8.54
C LEU A 273 -3.48 9.64 -9.59
N LEU A 274 -2.25 9.14 -9.49
CA LEU A 274 -1.10 9.61 -10.29
C LEU A 274 -0.78 8.70 -11.49
N GLY A 275 -1.42 7.54 -11.57
CA GLY A 275 -1.10 6.50 -12.54
C GLY A 275 0.15 5.69 -12.18
N PRO A 276 0.46 4.67 -13.01
CA PRO A 276 1.58 3.76 -12.78
C PRO A 276 2.95 4.37 -13.12
N THR A 277 3.00 5.47 -13.88
CA THR A 277 4.26 6.10 -14.31
C THR A 277 4.79 7.03 -13.22
N VAL A 278 6.06 6.85 -12.85
CA VAL A 278 6.78 7.78 -11.97
C VAL A 278 7.45 8.82 -12.85
N ALA A 279 7.09 10.10 -12.72
CA ALA A 279 7.67 11.22 -13.45
C ALA A 279 8.66 12.00 -12.57
N GLY A 280 9.54 12.80 -13.18
CA GLY A 280 10.50 13.65 -12.46
C GLY A 280 11.65 12.89 -11.79
N ALA A 281 12.33 13.57 -10.85
CA ALA A 281 13.44 13.03 -10.10
C ALA A 281 13.01 11.83 -9.24
N LEU A 282 13.87 10.81 -9.16
CA LEU A 282 13.63 9.62 -8.36
C LEU A 282 13.65 9.97 -6.87
N ASP A 283 12.57 9.65 -6.16
CA ASP A 283 12.55 9.70 -4.71
C ASP A 283 13.27 8.47 -4.14
N ARG A 284 14.46 8.70 -3.57
CA ARG A 284 15.29 7.63 -3.00
C ARG A 284 14.70 7.03 -1.73
N ASP A 285 13.94 7.81 -0.96
CA ASP A 285 13.34 7.36 0.28
C ASP A 285 12.15 6.43 -0.02
N GLU A 286 11.38 6.73 -1.07
CA GLU A 286 10.30 5.85 -1.56
C GLU A 286 10.83 4.50 -2.09
N VAL A 287 11.98 4.52 -2.79
CA VAL A 287 12.68 3.29 -3.22
C VAL A 287 13.13 2.48 -2.03
N GLU A 288 13.80 3.13 -1.06
CA GLU A 288 14.29 2.45 0.14
C GLU A 288 13.14 1.82 0.92
N ASP A 289 12.08 2.59 1.16
CA ASP A 289 10.93 2.12 1.92
C ASP A 289 10.22 0.96 1.20
N THR A 290 10.12 0.97 -0.12
CA THR A 290 9.58 -0.17 -0.91
C THR A 290 10.43 -1.43 -0.73
N LEU A 291 11.76 -1.32 -0.87
CA LEU A 291 12.68 -2.46 -0.68
C LEU A 291 12.64 -2.98 0.76
N ARG A 292 12.56 -2.06 1.73
CA ARG A 292 12.50 -2.38 3.16
C ARG A 292 11.22 -3.11 3.51
N ARG A 293 10.06 -2.62 3.08
CA ARG A 293 8.78 -3.31 3.31
C ARG A 293 8.77 -4.70 2.69
N ALA A 294 9.40 -4.89 1.53
CA ALA A 294 9.56 -6.21 0.93
C ALA A 294 10.44 -7.14 1.78
N LEU A 295 11.54 -6.63 2.37
CA LEU A 295 12.37 -7.38 3.31
C LEU A 295 11.61 -7.75 4.60
N GLU A 296 10.93 -6.79 5.20
CA GLU A 296 10.12 -6.97 6.43
C GLU A 296 9.06 -8.04 6.22
N THR A 297 8.37 -7.98 5.08
CA THR A 297 7.35 -8.93 4.65
C THR A 297 7.86 -10.38 4.64
N VAL A 298 9.09 -10.64 4.16
CA VAL A 298 9.67 -12.00 4.20
C VAL A 298 9.80 -12.48 5.65
N ARG A 299 10.24 -11.63 6.58
CA ARG A 299 10.48 -11.98 7.98
C ARG A 299 9.22 -12.31 8.77
N LEU A 300 8.06 -11.78 8.35
CA LEU A 300 6.78 -12.03 9.02
C LEU A 300 6.18 -13.40 8.68
N MET A 301 6.82 -14.17 7.80
CA MET A 301 6.25 -15.44 7.33
C MET A 301 6.43 -16.58 8.31
N ASN A 302 5.32 -17.24 8.61
CA ASN A 302 5.35 -18.54 9.24
C ASN A 302 5.51 -19.62 8.16
N THR A 303 6.76 -19.99 7.88
CA THR A 303 7.15 -20.96 6.84
C THR A 303 6.49 -22.32 7.03
N MET A 304 6.38 -22.81 8.28
CA MET A 304 5.68 -24.05 8.61
C MET A 304 4.20 -23.96 8.22
N ALA A 305 3.53 -22.84 8.58
CA ALA A 305 2.10 -22.67 8.30
C ALA A 305 1.85 -22.61 6.78
N MET A 306 2.72 -21.95 6.04
CA MET A 306 2.61 -21.87 4.59
C MET A 306 2.93 -23.18 3.88
N ASN A 307 3.85 -23.99 4.42
CA ASN A 307 4.18 -25.34 3.94
C ASN A 307 3.11 -26.40 4.20
N ALA A 308 1.99 -26.01 4.81
CA ALA A 308 0.94 -26.91 5.24
C ALA A 308 1.37 -27.94 6.29
N ASP A 309 2.41 -27.62 7.09
CA ASP A 309 2.76 -28.45 8.23
C ASP A 309 1.56 -28.51 9.19
N GLN A 310 1.33 -29.67 9.78
CA GLN A 310 0.20 -29.92 10.68
C GLN A 310 0.63 -29.74 12.15
N GLY A 311 -0.30 -29.41 13.04
CA GLY A 311 0.00 -29.32 14.47
C GLY A 311 0.76 -28.06 14.91
N ILE A 312 0.76 -26.99 14.11
CA ILE A 312 1.49 -25.75 14.40
C ILE A 312 0.70 -24.88 15.39
N GLY A 313 1.38 -24.31 16.39
CA GLY A 313 0.79 -23.29 17.26
C GLY A 313 -0.41 -23.77 18.10
N GLY A 314 -0.51 -25.08 18.36
CA GLY A 314 -1.65 -25.67 19.08
C GLY A 314 -2.89 -25.91 18.22
N VAL A 315 -2.82 -25.65 16.92
CA VAL A 315 -3.90 -25.95 15.95
C VAL A 315 -3.65 -27.34 15.36
N THR A 316 -4.59 -28.27 15.56
CA THR A 316 -4.44 -29.67 15.11
C THR A 316 -4.32 -29.78 13.59
N THR A 317 -5.08 -28.97 12.86
CA THR A 317 -5.13 -29.00 11.40
C THR A 317 -4.87 -27.61 10.84
N ASN A 318 -3.81 -27.50 10.06
CA ASN A 318 -3.52 -26.30 9.29
C ASN A 318 -4.40 -26.32 8.02
N ALA A 319 -5.67 -25.96 8.20
CA ALA A 319 -6.69 -26.10 7.17
C ALA A 319 -6.72 -24.96 6.15
N THR A 320 -6.09 -23.83 6.45
CA THR A 320 -6.04 -22.63 5.59
C THR A 320 -4.59 -22.24 5.36
N ASN A 321 -3.99 -22.82 4.31
CA ASN A 321 -2.61 -22.54 3.91
C ASN A 321 -2.51 -22.49 2.39
N GLN A 322 -1.46 -21.85 1.89
CA GLN A 322 -1.28 -21.61 0.47
C GLN A 322 -1.25 -22.91 -0.35
N ALA A 323 -0.51 -23.95 0.05
CA ALA A 323 -0.49 -25.23 -0.68
C ALA A 323 -1.89 -25.85 -0.84
N ARG A 324 -2.71 -25.82 0.21
CA ARG A 324 -4.07 -26.35 0.17
C ARG A 324 -4.97 -25.58 -0.78
N HIS A 325 -4.87 -24.26 -0.74
CA HIS A 325 -5.65 -23.41 -1.64
C HIS A 325 -5.22 -23.61 -3.09
N GLU A 326 -3.93 -23.71 -3.37
CA GLU A 326 -3.42 -23.97 -4.72
C GLU A 326 -3.91 -25.33 -5.26
N THR A 327 -3.97 -26.35 -4.42
CA THR A 327 -4.57 -27.64 -4.77
C THR A 327 -6.07 -27.54 -5.04
N ALA A 328 -6.80 -26.81 -4.19
CA ALA A 328 -8.26 -26.72 -4.29
C ALA A 328 -8.72 -25.84 -5.47
N GLU A 329 -7.97 -24.80 -5.80
CA GLU A 329 -8.40 -23.75 -6.74
C GLU A 329 -7.74 -23.88 -8.12
N TYR A 330 -6.51 -24.40 -8.18
CA TYR A 330 -5.72 -24.51 -9.41
C TYR A 330 -5.33 -25.95 -9.76
N GLU A 331 -5.95 -26.94 -9.11
CA GLU A 331 -5.74 -28.38 -9.33
C GLU A 331 -4.26 -28.81 -9.23
N ARG A 332 -3.45 -28.07 -8.46
CA ARG A 332 -2.04 -28.40 -8.25
C ARG A 332 -1.88 -29.55 -7.27
N ALA A 333 -0.82 -30.34 -7.44
CA ALA A 333 -0.43 -31.33 -6.45
C ALA A 333 -0.20 -30.64 -5.09
N PHE A 334 -0.69 -31.28 -4.01
CA PHE A 334 -0.50 -30.77 -2.67
C PHE A 334 0.96 -30.96 -2.24
N GLU A 335 1.73 -29.87 -2.25
CA GLU A 335 3.17 -29.88 -1.99
C GLU A 335 3.57 -28.67 -1.12
N PRO A 336 4.63 -28.78 -0.31
CA PRO A 336 5.14 -27.64 0.45
C PRO A 336 5.56 -26.47 -0.46
N VAL A 337 5.12 -25.26 -0.12
CA VAL A 337 5.39 -24.00 -0.83
C VAL A 337 6.89 -23.68 -0.91
N PHE A 338 7.63 -23.99 0.15
CA PHE A 338 9.06 -23.77 0.31
C PHE A 338 9.89 -25.05 0.11
N GLY A 339 9.30 -26.14 -0.40
CA GLY A 339 9.91 -27.45 -0.33
C GLY A 339 10.10 -27.94 1.12
N GLN A 340 10.95 -28.94 1.33
CA GLN A 340 11.27 -29.42 2.68
C GLN A 340 12.33 -28.53 3.35
N GLY A 341 11.97 -27.90 4.48
CA GLY A 341 12.85 -27.06 5.30
C GLY A 341 12.73 -25.56 5.01
N GLU A 342 13.74 -24.79 5.44
CA GLU A 342 13.73 -23.32 5.41
C GLU A 342 14.64 -22.72 4.32
N ALA A 343 15.28 -23.54 3.48
CA ALA A 343 16.31 -23.05 2.56
C ALA A 343 15.80 -21.97 1.57
N PRO A 344 14.61 -22.09 0.94
CA PRO A 344 14.11 -21.03 0.06
C PRO A 344 13.71 -19.74 0.80
N TYR A 345 13.28 -19.85 2.07
CA TYR A 345 13.05 -18.68 2.92
C TYR A 345 14.37 -17.93 3.18
N HIS A 346 15.42 -18.65 3.62
CA HIS A 346 16.73 -18.04 3.90
C HIS A 346 17.36 -17.44 2.63
N GLN A 347 17.16 -18.08 1.47
CA GLN A 347 17.58 -17.55 0.18
C GLN A 347 16.85 -16.26 -0.17
N ALA A 348 15.52 -16.23 -0.04
CA ALA A 348 14.73 -15.01 -0.29
C ALA A 348 15.15 -13.89 0.66
N LEU A 349 15.32 -14.18 1.94
CA LEU A 349 15.79 -13.22 2.95
C LEU A 349 17.16 -12.63 2.57
N ALA A 350 18.13 -13.48 2.24
CA ALA A 350 19.47 -13.05 1.84
C ALA A 350 19.47 -12.15 0.59
N ILE A 351 18.62 -12.47 -0.39
CA ILE A 351 18.44 -11.63 -1.59
C ILE A 351 17.94 -10.23 -1.20
N HIS A 352 16.92 -10.14 -0.34
CA HIS A 352 16.34 -8.86 0.07
C HIS A 352 17.33 -8.03 0.92
N GLU A 353 18.08 -8.68 1.81
CA GLU A 353 19.14 -8.04 2.59
C GLU A 353 20.28 -7.52 1.71
N GLN A 354 20.65 -8.26 0.67
CA GLN A 354 21.67 -7.84 -0.30
C GLN A 354 21.19 -6.64 -1.12
N LEU A 355 19.92 -6.63 -1.57
CA LEU A 355 19.35 -5.49 -2.30
C LEU A 355 19.36 -4.22 -1.43
N MET A 356 18.91 -4.33 -0.17
CA MET A 356 18.92 -3.23 0.78
C MET A 356 20.34 -2.72 1.06
N THR A 357 21.28 -3.63 1.32
CA THR A 357 22.70 -3.29 1.56
C THR A 357 23.35 -2.64 0.35
N SER A 358 22.99 -3.07 -0.87
CA SER A 358 23.51 -2.48 -2.11
C SER A 358 22.93 -1.09 -2.32
N TRP A 359 21.64 -0.90 -2.05
CA TRP A 359 20.97 0.40 -2.17
C TRP A 359 21.64 1.46 -1.29
N GLN A 360 22.00 1.10 -0.06
CA GLN A 360 22.78 1.96 0.85
C GLN A 360 24.15 2.36 0.30
N LYS A 361 24.75 1.52 -0.56
CA LYS A 361 26.00 1.81 -1.26
C LYS A 361 25.79 2.60 -2.55
N GLY A 362 24.56 3.00 -2.84
CA GLY A 362 24.21 3.82 -4.00
C GLY A 362 23.78 3.05 -5.24
N VAL A 363 23.72 1.71 -5.20
CA VAL A 363 23.43 0.87 -6.38
C VAL A 363 22.27 -0.09 -6.11
N LEU A 364 21.34 -0.23 -7.06
CA LEU A 364 20.29 -1.23 -7.01
C LEU A 364 20.51 -2.33 -8.08
N PRO A 365 21.22 -3.42 -7.75
CA PRO A 365 21.52 -4.49 -8.69
C PRO A 365 20.36 -5.48 -8.77
N ILE A 366 19.14 -5.00 -9.01
CA ILE A 366 17.94 -5.83 -9.08
C ILE A 366 17.80 -6.38 -10.51
N PRO A 367 17.85 -7.71 -10.72
CA PRO A 367 17.55 -8.30 -12.02
C PRO A 367 16.09 -8.05 -12.37
N ARG A 368 15.79 -7.81 -13.65
CA ARG A 368 14.41 -7.59 -14.14
C ARG A 368 13.46 -8.68 -13.67
N ASP A 369 13.89 -9.94 -13.79
CA ASP A 369 13.07 -11.11 -13.49
C ASP A 369 12.91 -11.38 -11.99
N LEU A 370 13.57 -10.60 -11.13
CA LEU A 370 13.39 -10.69 -9.68
C LEU A 370 12.16 -9.92 -9.20
N ILE A 371 11.62 -8.99 -9.99
CA ILE A 371 10.39 -8.26 -9.62
C ILE A 371 9.20 -8.98 -10.27
N ARG A 372 8.24 -9.43 -9.45
CA ARG A 372 7.01 -10.06 -9.96
C ARG A 372 6.20 -9.04 -10.74
N SER A 373 5.93 -9.34 -12.01
CA SER A 373 5.00 -8.54 -12.82
C SER A 373 3.55 -8.88 -12.45
N TYR A 374 2.62 -7.96 -12.72
CA TYR A 374 1.21 -8.13 -12.34
C TYR A 374 0.50 -9.28 -13.07
N ASP A 375 1.01 -9.69 -14.23
CA ASP A 375 0.56 -10.83 -15.03
C ASP A 375 1.20 -12.16 -14.60
N GLU A 376 2.21 -12.12 -13.73
CA GLU A 376 2.91 -13.29 -13.20
C GLU A 376 2.35 -13.74 -11.84
N ALA A 377 1.28 -13.11 -11.34
CA ALA A 377 0.68 -13.46 -10.05
C ALA A 377 0.20 -14.93 -9.98
N GLY A 378 -0.10 -15.55 -11.12
CA GLY A 378 -0.45 -16.98 -11.23
C GLY A 378 0.72 -17.93 -11.46
N ASP A 379 1.97 -17.44 -11.48
CA ASP A 379 3.15 -18.29 -11.58
C ASP A 379 3.53 -18.83 -10.20
N PHE A 380 3.15 -20.08 -9.94
CA PHE A 380 3.39 -20.77 -8.67
C PHE A 380 4.72 -21.55 -8.62
N SER A 381 5.62 -21.34 -9.59
CA SER A 381 6.95 -21.98 -9.59
C SER A 381 7.79 -21.53 -8.40
N THR A 382 8.72 -22.38 -7.94
CA THR A 382 9.64 -22.01 -6.84
C THR A 382 10.42 -20.73 -7.14
N MET A 383 10.81 -20.54 -8.41
CA MET A 383 11.49 -19.32 -8.84
C MET A 383 10.59 -18.09 -8.71
N ALA A 384 9.34 -18.17 -9.16
CA ALA A 384 8.40 -17.07 -9.10
C ALA A 384 8.05 -16.66 -7.67
N ARG A 385 8.00 -17.61 -6.73
CA ARG A 385 7.79 -17.34 -5.29
C ARG A 385 8.95 -16.54 -4.68
N GLN A 386 10.15 -16.67 -5.22
CA GLN A 386 11.33 -15.92 -4.74
C GLN A 386 11.40 -14.49 -5.30
N LYS A 387 10.55 -14.14 -6.28
CA LYS A 387 10.43 -12.77 -6.81
C LYS A 387 9.80 -11.84 -5.78
N LEU A 388 10.19 -10.56 -5.81
CA LEU A 388 9.66 -9.48 -4.97
C LEU A 388 8.16 -9.20 -5.25
N PRO A 389 7.32 -9.09 -4.20
CA PRO A 389 7.58 -9.46 -2.80
C PRO A 389 7.63 -10.98 -2.65
N ALA A 390 8.71 -11.50 -2.09
CA ALA A 390 8.89 -12.95 -2.04
C ALA A 390 7.86 -13.60 -1.12
N LEU A 391 7.33 -14.73 -1.60
CA LEU A 391 6.61 -15.74 -0.83
C LEU A 391 5.24 -15.28 -0.32
N MET A 392 4.78 -14.08 -0.68
CA MET A 392 3.52 -13.54 -0.16
C MET A 392 2.34 -13.99 -0.99
N ARG A 393 1.36 -14.61 -0.34
CA ARG A 393 0.04 -14.86 -0.93
C ARG A 393 -0.75 -13.55 -1.06
N GLY A 394 -1.21 -13.27 -2.27
CA GLY A 394 -2.14 -12.20 -2.62
C GLY A 394 -3.61 -12.66 -2.59
N SER A 395 -4.44 -12.00 -3.42
CA SER A 395 -5.86 -12.34 -3.59
C SER A 395 -6.04 -13.67 -4.31
N ASP A 396 -7.13 -14.38 -4.02
CA ASP A 396 -7.55 -15.58 -4.75
C ASP A 396 -6.42 -16.61 -4.89
N THR A 397 -5.61 -16.75 -3.83
CA THR A 397 -4.49 -17.70 -3.75
C THR A 397 -3.32 -17.42 -4.70
N LEU A 398 -3.42 -16.39 -5.52
CA LEU A 398 -2.32 -15.90 -6.36
C LEU A 398 -1.16 -15.36 -5.50
N GLU A 399 0.02 -15.23 -6.10
CA GLU A 399 1.15 -14.54 -5.51
C GLU A 399 0.91 -13.02 -5.51
N LEU A 400 1.30 -12.34 -4.43
CA LEU A 400 1.12 -10.90 -4.27
C LEU A 400 2.05 -10.15 -5.23
N ALA A 401 1.53 -9.29 -6.11
CA ALA A 401 2.36 -8.35 -6.86
C ALA A 401 2.39 -6.96 -6.18
N LEU A 402 3.52 -6.27 -6.30
CA LEU A 402 3.62 -4.83 -6.05
C LEU A 402 2.64 -4.06 -6.95
N THR A 403 2.33 -2.82 -6.58
CA THR A 403 1.63 -1.92 -7.52
C THR A 403 2.50 -1.68 -8.76
N ARG A 404 1.89 -1.40 -9.91
CA ARG A 404 2.63 -1.07 -11.15
C ARG A 404 3.53 0.14 -10.94
N ARG A 405 3.10 1.10 -10.11
CA ARG A 405 3.89 2.28 -9.73
C ARG A 405 5.15 1.91 -8.93
N GLN A 406 5.03 1.06 -7.92
CA GLN A 406 6.19 0.57 -7.16
C GLN A 406 7.15 -0.23 -8.04
N ILE A 407 6.64 -1.06 -8.96
CA ILE A 407 7.47 -1.79 -9.93
C ILE A 407 8.25 -0.82 -10.81
N GLU A 408 7.59 0.21 -11.34
CA GLU A 408 8.23 1.24 -12.15
C GLU A 408 9.31 2.00 -11.37
N LEU A 409 9.02 2.38 -10.12
CA LEU A 409 9.96 3.03 -9.22
C LEU A 409 11.24 2.21 -9.04
N LEU A 410 11.12 0.91 -8.73
CA LEU A 410 12.27 0.01 -8.54
C LEU A 410 13.05 -0.19 -9.85
N ARG A 411 12.36 -0.33 -10.98
CA ARG A 411 13.01 -0.47 -12.30
C ARG A 411 13.80 0.77 -12.69
N ARG A 412 13.22 1.95 -12.50
CA ARG A 412 13.93 3.23 -12.70
C ARG A 412 15.15 3.34 -11.79
N ALA A 413 15.00 3.03 -10.51
CA ALA A 413 16.11 3.04 -9.56
C ALA A 413 17.25 2.09 -9.98
N ALA A 414 16.91 0.89 -10.46
CA ALA A 414 17.90 -0.07 -10.97
C ALA A 414 18.71 0.51 -12.14
N VAL A 415 18.01 1.12 -13.09
CA VAL A 415 18.60 1.70 -14.30
C VAL A 415 19.44 2.94 -13.98
N GLU A 416 18.90 3.89 -13.20
CA GLU A 416 19.57 5.15 -12.86
C GLU A 416 20.80 4.98 -11.97
N THR A 417 20.84 3.94 -11.14
CA THR A 417 21.99 3.66 -10.27
C THR A 417 23.09 2.82 -10.93
N GLN A 418 22.76 2.10 -11.99
CA GLN A 418 23.75 1.45 -12.85
C GLN A 418 24.37 2.44 -13.85
N ALA A 419 23.69 3.55 -14.14
CA ALA A 419 24.24 4.64 -14.93
C ALA A 419 25.43 5.30 -14.20
N THR A 420 26.59 5.33 -14.85
CA THR A 420 27.85 5.75 -14.22
C THR A 420 28.08 7.27 -14.27
N THR A 421 27.38 7.98 -15.15
CA THR A 421 27.57 9.42 -15.40
C THR A 421 26.24 10.15 -15.66
N GLU A 422 26.21 11.48 -15.45
CA GLU A 422 25.04 12.32 -15.76
C GLU A 422 24.61 12.25 -17.23
N PRO A 423 25.53 12.26 -18.22
CA PRO A 423 25.15 12.07 -19.63
C PRO A 423 24.52 10.70 -19.91
N GLU A 424 24.99 9.64 -19.23
CA GLU A 424 24.38 8.31 -19.34
C GLU A 424 22.96 8.30 -18.74
N ARG A 425 22.75 8.95 -17.60
CA ARG A 425 21.41 9.13 -17.01
C ARG A 425 20.46 9.88 -17.94
N MET A 426 20.93 10.95 -18.60
CA MET A 426 20.16 11.69 -19.60
C MET A 426 19.79 10.82 -20.80
N MET A 427 20.68 9.94 -21.25
CA MET A 427 20.39 8.98 -22.33
C MET A 427 19.31 7.97 -21.94
N LEU A 428 19.34 7.46 -20.71
CA LEU A 428 18.30 6.54 -20.24
C LEU A 428 16.93 7.21 -20.18
N ARG A 429 16.89 8.48 -19.77
CA ARG A 429 15.69 9.33 -19.83
C ARG A 429 15.19 9.54 -21.26
N LEU A 430 16.11 9.75 -22.20
CA LEU A 430 15.80 9.89 -23.62
C LEU A 430 15.20 8.60 -24.21
N VAL A 431 15.73 7.44 -23.83
CA VAL A 431 15.19 6.13 -24.24
C VAL A 431 13.75 5.96 -23.73
N GLU A 432 13.49 6.27 -22.46
CA GLU A 432 12.13 6.17 -21.89
C GLU A 432 11.16 7.14 -22.60
N PHE A 433 11.59 8.37 -22.87
CA PHE A 433 10.79 9.35 -23.60
C PHE A 433 10.37 8.85 -24.99
N PHE A 434 11.27 8.14 -25.68
CA PHE A 434 11.00 7.57 -27.01
C PHE A 434 10.53 6.12 -26.99
N ARG A 435 10.20 5.55 -25.83
CA ARG A 435 9.78 4.15 -25.72
C ARG A 435 8.58 3.79 -26.58
N ALA A 436 7.61 4.70 -26.71
CA ALA A 436 6.44 4.51 -27.57
C ALA A 436 6.79 4.43 -29.07
N MET A 437 8.01 4.87 -29.47
CA MET A 437 8.52 4.81 -30.84
C MET A 437 9.33 3.54 -31.12
N ALA A 438 9.46 2.63 -30.15
CA ALA A 438 10.16 1.36 -30.32
C ALA A 438 9.72 0.56 -31.56
N PRO A 439 8.42 0.47 -31.92
CA PRO A 439 7.99 -0.30 -33.10
C PRO A 439 8.60 0.20 -34.42
N LEU A 440 9.04 1.46 -34.50
CA LEU A 440 9.71 1.98 -35.70
C LEU A 440 11.06 1.26 -35.97
N HIS A 441 11.61 0.58 -34.97
CA HIS A 441 12.91 -0.07 -35.00
C HIS A 441 12.82 -1.60 -35.13
N GLU A 442 11.62 -2.16 -35.35
CA GLU A 442 11.37 -3.61 -35.44
C GLU A 442 12.16 -4.30 -36.57
N HIS A 443 12.54 -3.56 -37.60
CA HIS A 443 13.22 -4.09 -38.79
C HIS A 443 14.75 -4.05 -38.69
N ILE A 444 15.33 -3.53 -37.60
CA ILE A 444 16.78 -3.44 -37.39
C ILE A 444 17.24 -4.65 -36.55
N PRO A 445 18.08 -5.55 -37.08
CA PRO A 445 18.48 -6.74 -36.34
C PRO A 445 19.55 -6.43 -35.29
N THR A 446 19.50 -7.13 -34.17
CA THR A 446 20.53 -7.17 -33.11
C THR A 446 20.92 -8.62 -32.81
N THR A 447 21.87 -8.84 -31.90
CA THR A 447 22.27 -10.19 -31.46
C THR A 447 21.15 -10.94 -30.73
N SER A 448 20.16 -10.23 -30.19
CA SER A 448 19.14 -10.78 -29.29
C SER A 448 17.71 -10.66 -29.83
N GLY A 449 17.53 -10.23 -31.08
CA GLY A 449 16.22 -9.93 -31.67
C GLY A 449 16.21 -8.60 -32.43
N PRO A 450 15.03 -8.06 -32.79
CA PRO A 450 14.94 -6.72 -33.36
C PRO A 450 15.31 -5.64 -32.33
N LEU A 451 15.80 -4.49 -32.80
CA LEU A 451 16.20 -3.37 -31.95
C LEU A 451 15.04 -2.82 -31.10
N SER A 452 13.81 -2.94 -31.58
CA SER A 452 12.60 -2.58 -30.83
C SER A 452 12.53 -3.25 -29.46
N ASP A 453 13.05 -4.48 -29.33
CA ASP A 453 12.98 -5.25 -28.09
C ASP A 453 13.92 -4.68 -27.02
N LEU A 454 15.00 -3.99 -27.43
CA LEU A 454 15.94 -3.37 -26.49
C LEU A 454 15.39 -2.10 -25.85
N PHE A 455 14.31 -1.48 -26.36
CA PHE A 455 13.71 -0.28 -25.75
C PHE A 455 13.10 -0.52 -24.37
N VAL A 456 12.80 -1.78 -24.01
CA VAL A 456 12.40 -2.15 -22.64
C VAL A 456 13.59 -2.57 -21.77
N HIS A 457 14.80 -2.51 -22.32
CA HIS A 457 16.10 -2.84 -21.70
C HIS A 457 17.11 -1.70 -21.93
N PRO A 458 16.90 -0.51 -21.34
CA PRO A 458 17.60 0.70 -21.76
C PRO A 458 19.13 0.63 -21.60
N LEU A 459 19.66 -0.11 -20.62
CA LEU A 459 21.10 -0.33 -20.47
C LEU A 459 21.68 -1.24 -21.57
N GLU A 460 20.96 -2.30 -21.95
CA GLU A 460 21.35 -3.16 -23.07
C GLU A 460 21.26 -2.40 -24.40
N LEU A 461 20.27 -1.50 -24.54
CA LEU A 461 20.18 -0.60 -25.68
C LEU A 461 21.38 0.36 -25.72
N LEU A 462 21.78 0.96 -24.59
CA LEU A 462 22.97 1.80 -24.54
C LEU A 462 24.23 1.02 -24.89
N GLU A 463 24.36 -0.22 -24.41
CA GLU A 463 25.49 -1.07 -24.74
C GLU A 463 25.50 -1.47 -26.23
N HIS A 464 24.33 -1.74 -26.80
CA HIS A 464 24.18 -1.93 -28.24
C HIS A 464 24.59 -0.69 -29.03
N LEU A 465 24.24 0.52 -28.58
CA LEU A 465 24.67 1.77 -29.22
C LEU A 465 26.20 1.96 -29.13
N ARG A 466 26.83 1.58 -28.02
CA ARG A 466 28.30 1.69 -27.82
C ARG A 466 29.11 0.75 -28.71
N THR A 467 28.61 -0.47 -28.88
CA THR A 467 29.37 -1.58 -29.49
C THR A 467 28.89 -1.95 -30.88
N GLY A 468 27.68 -1.55 -31.25
CA GLY A 468 27.02 -1.89 -32.50
C GLY A 468 27.40 -0.99 -33.68
N ASN A 469 27.01 -1.45 -34.86
CA ASN A 469 27.15 -0.73 -36.12
C ASN A 469 25.77 -0.35 -36.68
N ALA A 470 25.69 0.74 -37.42
CA ALA A 470 24.47 1.19 -38.06
C ALA A 470 23.99 0.17 -39.09
N GLN A 471 22.72 -0.21 -39.01
CA GLN A 471 22.09 -1.25 -39.80
C GLN A 471 20.66 -0.84 -40.21
N GLY A 472 20.09 -1.59 -41.14
CA GLY A 472 18.74 -1.36 -41.64
C GLY A 472 18.69 -0.45 -42.88
N PRO A 473 17.49 -0.31 -43.47
CA PRO A 473 17.29 0.39 -44.74
C PRO A 473 17.56 1.89 -44.68
N LEU A 474 17.47 2.49 -43.48
CA LEU A 474 17.68 3.93 -43.27
C LEU A 474 19.14 4.29 -42.95
N ALA A 475 20.02 3.29 -42.75
CA ALA A 475 21.43 3.53 -42.45
C ALA A 475 22.18 4.14 -43.65
N GLU A 476 21.81 3.75 -44.88
CA GLU A 476 22.39 4.27 -46.13
C GLU A 476 23.93 4.39 -46.11
N GLY A 477 24.48 5.59 -46.29
CA GLY A 477 25.92 5.86 -46.29
C GLY A 477 26.62 5.56 -44.96
N GLU A 478 25.86 5.38 -43.88
CA GLU A 478 26.35 5.00 -42.56
C GLU A 478 26.31 3.49 -42.32
N ALA A 479 25.75 2.69 -43.24
CA ALA A 479 25.61 1.25 -43.06
C ALA A 479 26.96 0.57 -42.76
N GLY A 480 27.01 -0.19 -41.67
CA GLY A 480 28.23 -0.87 -41.20
C GLY A 480 29.21 0.01 -40.43
N GLN A 481 28.99 1.32 -40.34
CA GLN A 481 29.79 2.22 -39.49
C GLN A 481 29.40 2.08 -38.02
N ARG A 482 30.33 2.35 -37.11
CA ARG A 482 30.07 2.28 -35.66
C ARG A 482 29.02 3.29 -35.24
N LEU A 483 28.02 2.85 -34.48
CA LEU A 483 26.94 3.70 -33.99
C LEU A 483 27.49 4.84 -33.12
N VAL A 484 28.37 4.51 -32.17
CA VAL A 484 29.06 5.46 -31.30
C VAL A 484 30.56 5.31 -31.43
N THR A 485 31.24 6.39 -31.80
CA THR A 485 32.69 6.56 -31.70
C THR A 485 32.96 7.30 -30.38
N PRO A 486 33.56 6.64 -29.36
CA PRO A 486 33.74 7.25 -28.04
C PRO A 486 34.50 8.58 -28.09
N GLY A 487 33.97 9.61 -27.42
CA GLY A 487 34.56 10.95 -27.39
C GLY A 487 34.31 11.80 -28.65
N ASP A 488 33.78 11.24 -29.73
CA ASP A 488 33.60 11.93 -31.01
C ASP A 488 32.17 11.73 -31.58
N ALA A 489 31.30 12.68 -31.22
CA ALA A 489 29.92 12.70 -31.69
C ALA A 489 29.82 12.87 -33.22
N ASP A 490 30.69 13.68 -33.84
CA ASP A 490 30.66 13.91 -35.29
C ASP A 490 31.13 12.68 -36.07
N ALA A 491 32.04 11.89 -35.50
CA ALA A 491 32.47 10.60 -36.03
C ALA A 491 31.49 9.44 -35.75
N SER A 492 30.45 9.64 -34.95
CA SER A 492 29.45 8.62 -34.62
C SER A 492 28.33 8.53 -35.66
N ALA A 493 28.10 7.33 -36.22
CA ALA A 493 27.03 7.14 -37.21
C ALA A 493 25.65 7.47 -36.64
N PHE A 494 25.42 7.21 -35.35
CA PHE A 494 24.15 7.50 -34.69
C PHE A 494 23.80 9.00 -34.74
N VAL A 495 24.75 9.88 -34.45
CA VAL A 495 24.56 11.34 -34.52
C VAL A 495 24.35 11.80 -35.96
N ARG A 496 25.14 11.28 -36.92
CA ARG A 496 24.98 11.63 -38.34
C ARG A 496 23.62 11.23 -38.89
N LEU A 497 23.10 10.05 -38.51
CA LEU A 497 21.74 9.62 -38.85
C LEU A 497 20.68 10.54 -38.24
N LEU A 498 20.83 10.98 -37.00
CA LEU A 498 19.88 11.88 -36.34
C LEU A 498 19.90 13.31 -36.90
N ARG A 499 21.02 13.75 -37.48
CA ARG A 499 21.15 15.08 -38.12
C ARG A 499 20.60 15.14 -39.54
N ARG A 500 20.36 14.01 -40.18
CA ARG A 500 19.77 13.91 -41.52
C ARG A 500 18.31 14.34 -41.50
N GLU A 501 17.97 15.44 -42.18
CA GLU A 501 16.60 15.98 -42.22
C GLU A 501 15.55 14.97 -42.76
N ASP A 502 15.97 14.03 -43.60
CA ASP A 502 15.14 12.96 -44.16
C ASP A 502 14.98 11.75 -43.23
N HIS A 503 15.75 11.67 -42.15
CA HIS A 503 15.65 10.57 -41.19
C HIS A 503 14.40 10.75 -40.29
N PRO A 504 13.54 9.72 -40.12
CA PRO A 504 12.30 9.84 -39.33
C PRO A 504 12.50 10.32 -37.88
N MET A 505 13.68 10.06 -37.31
CA MET A 505 14.01 10.46 -35.94
C MET A 505 14.63 11.85 -35.81
N HIS A 506 14.94 12.56 -36.92
CA HIS A 506 15.50 13.91 -36.87
C HIS A 506 14.56 14.91 -36.17
N GLY A 507 13.31 15.00 -36.63
CA GLY A 507 12.30 15.88 -36.03
C GLY A 507 12.05 15.58 -34.55
N PRO A 508 11.79 14.30 -34.17
CA PRO A 508 11.68 13.90 -32.76
C PRO A 508 12.89 14.30 -31.91
N PHE A 509 14.13 14.00 -32.33
CA PHE A 509 15.34 14.28 -31.54
C PHE A 509 15.72 15.76 -31.49
N SER A 510 15.17 16.58 -32.38
CA SER A 510 15.35 18.05 -32.36
C SER A 510 14.47 18.76 -31.32
N ARG A 511 13.62 18.04 -30.58
CA ARG A 511 12.76 18.60 -29.53
C ARG A 511 13.39 18.44 -28.15
N THR A 512 13.12 19.41 -27.28
CA THR A 512 13.46 19.33 -25.85
C THR A 512 12.76 18.15 -25.18
N VAL A 513 13.51 17.38 -24.40
CA VAL A 513 12.98 16.25 -23.64
C VAL A 513 12.27 16.78 -22.37
N PRO A 514 11.09 16.25 -21.99
CA PRO A 514 10.40 16.67 -20.77
C PRO A 514 11.29 16.59 -19.52
N ASP A 515 11.19 17.63 -18.69
CA ASP A 515 12.02 17.95 -17.51
C ASP A 515 13.53 17.91 -17.74
N THR A 516 13.96 18.33 -18.94
CA THR A 516 15.35 18.67 -19.26
C THR A 516 15.39 20.04 -19.95
N ASP A 517 16.58 20.65 -20.03
CA ASP A 517 16.87 21.84 -20.82
C ASP A 517 17.52 21.50 -22.18
N LYS A 518 17.56 20.22 -22.55
CA LYS A 518 18.27 19.70 -23.73
C LYS A 518 17.35 19.00 -24.71
N THR A 519 17.64 19.15 -26.00
CA THR A 519 17.08 18.33 -27.06
C THR A 519 17.60 16.90 -27.00
N GLY A 520 16.87 15.97 -27.64
CA GLY A 520 17.34 14.58 -27.75
C GLY A 520 18.72 14.47 -28.41
N LEU A 521 19.00 15.28 -29.42
CA LEU A 521 20.30 15.32 -30.08
C LEU A 521 21.41 15.81 -29.14
N GLU A 522 21.20 16.90 -28.40
CA GLU A 522 22.18 17.42 -27.43
C GLU A 522 22.47 16.42 -26.30
N ILE A 523 21.49 15.61 -25.91
CA ILE A 523 21.68 14.53 -24.93
C ILE A 523 22.60 13.43 -25.49
N VAL A 524 22.36 12.98 -26.73
CA VAL A 524 23.20 11.97 -27.40
C VAL A 524 24.64 12.48 -27.55
N GLU A 525 24.81 13.71 -28.02
CA GLU A 525 26.13 14.32 -28.22
C GLU A 525 26.91 14.43 -26.89
N ALA A 526 26.25 14.90 -25.83
CA ALA A 526 26.85 15.00 -24.50
C ALA A 526 27.25 13.63 -23.93
N TRP A 527 26.46 12.58 -24.20
CA TRP A 527 26.78 11.22 -23.77
C TRP A 527 27.99 10.64 -24.48
N ILE A 528 28.07 10.79 -25.81
CA ILE A 528 29.21 10.32 -26.59
C ILE A 528 30.49 11.06 -26.19
N ALA A 529 30.41 12.38 -26.02
CA ALA A 529 31.55 13.21 -25.62
C ALA A 529 32.09 12.87 -24.22
N ALA A 530 31.26 12.29 -23.35
CA ALA A 530 31.67 11.87 -22.01
C ALA A 530 32.35 10.49 -21.97
N MET A 531 32.38 9.75 -23.08
CA MET A 531 33.06 8.46 -23.15
C MET A 531 34.57 8.64 -23.38
N PRO A 532 35.42 7.83 -22.71
CA PRO A 532 36.85 7.83 -23.00
C PRO A 532 37.11 7.36 -24.44
N PRO A 533 38.04 8.00 -25.19
CA PRO A 533 38.41 7.55 -26.53
C PRO A 533 38.95 6.12 -26.51
N ASP A 534 38.76 5.36 -27.59
CA ASP A 534 39.33 4.02 -27.69
C ASP A 534 40.87 4.09 -27.61
N GLY A 535 41.46 3.49 -26.56
CA GLY A 535 42.91 3.41 -26.37
C GLY A 535 43.47 4.03 -25.08
N ASP A 536 42.63 4.67 -24.26
CA ASP A 536 43.00 5.19 -22.93
C ASP A 536 42.40 4.33 -21.79
N GLU A 537 42.75 3.03 -21.75
CA GLU A 537 42.64 2.18 -20.54
C GLU A 537 43.99 2.03 -19.84
#